data_AF-A0A9P5VK15-F1
#
_entry.id   AF-A0A9P5VK15-F1
#
_cell.length_a   1.000
_cell.length_b   1.000
_cell.length_c   1.000
_cell.angle_alpha   90.00
_cell.angle_beta   90.00
_cell.angle_gamma   90.00
#
_symmetry.space_group_name_H-M   'P 1'
#
loop_
_entity.id
_entity.type
_entity.pdbx_description
1 polymer ?
#
loop_
_entity_poly.entity_id
_entity_poly.type
_entity_poly.pdbx_seq_one_letter_code
_entity_poly.pdbx_strand_id
1 'polypeptide(L)'
;MSREATILPLVRPVANVERYTLAQGNTGIYYNVVIGTRLQLQSNLKWPQDRGQWITLISPALAWLVQQRPSLSVVIGGHLSAHPTFRRLPFIDLNKIIRLDSIQHPEDIVKVIEAEHAQPFAITNHE
;
A
#
# COMPACT_ATOMS: atom_id res chain seq x y z
N MET A 1 1.81 -10.60 28.48
CA MET A 1 1.62 -9.14 28.36
C MET A 1 0.61 -8.91 27.24
N SER A 2 -0.65 -8.64 27.60
CA SER A 2 -1.70 -8.39 26.61
C SER A 2 -1.36 -7.12 25.85
N ARG A 3 -1.28 -7.21 24.51
CA ARG A 3 -1.23 -6.01 23.66
C ARG A 3 -2.54 -5.27 23.89
N GLU A 4 -2.50 -4.08 24.47
CA GLU A 4 -3.63 -3.16 24.38
C GLU A 4 -3.93 -2.98 22.89
N ALA A 5 -5.14 -3.34 22.47
CA ALA A 5 -5.58 -3.10 21.11
C ALA A 5 -5.60 -1.59 20.91
N THR A 6 -4.62 -1.05 20.18
CA THR A 6 -4.56 0.37 19.88
C THR A 6 -5.78 0.73 19.03
N ILE A 7 -6.78 1.34 19.65
CA ILE A 7 -8.00 1.74 18.94
C ILE A 7 -7.64 2.88 17.99
N LEU A 8 -7.60 2.56 16.70
CA LEU A 8 -7.34 3.54 15.66
C LEU A 8 -8.50 4.56 15.56
N PRO A 9 -8.20 5.86 15.33
CA PRO A 9 -9.22 6.89 15.15
C PRO A 9 -10.20 6.55 14.03
N LEU A 10 -11.51 6.68 14.32
CA LEU A 10 -12.57 6.51 13.32
C LEU A 10 -12.55 7.65 12.29
N VAL A 11 -12.56 7.31 11.01
CA VAL A 11 -12.73 8.28 9.92
C VAL A 11 -14.19 8.30 9.48
N ARG A 12 -14.73 7.15 9.06
CA ARG A 12 -16.14 6.98 8.67
C ARG A 12 -16.51 5.49 8.52
N PRO A 13 -17.81 5.15 8.44
CA PRO A 13 -18.25 3.84 7.99
C PRO A 13 -17.86 3.54 6.52
N VAL A 14 -17.71 2.27 6.20
CA VAL A 14 -17.53 1.79 4.82
C VAL A 14 -18.90 1.77 4.12
N ALA A 15 -18.97 2.40 2.94
CA ALA A 15 -20.19 2.52 2.14
C ALA A 15 -20.52 1.22 1.38
N ASN A 16 -21.68 1.15 0.73
CA ASN A 16 -22.18 -0.08 0.08
C ASN A 16 -21.25 -0.61 -1.01
N VAL A 17 -20.76 0.28 -1.89
CA VAL A 17 -19.85 -0.11 -2.99
C VAL A 17 -18.54 -0.65 -2.43
N GLU A 18 -18.01 0.00 -1.40
CA GLU A 18 -16.76 -0.40 -0.75
C GLU A 18 -16.91 -1.72 0.01
N ARG A 19 -18.08 -1.95 0.64
CA ARG A 19 -18.43 -3.23 1.28
C ARG A 19 -18.52 -4.36 0.26
N TYR A 20 -19.04 -4.09 -0.93
CA TYR A 20 -19.07 -5.08 -2.00
C TYR A 20 -17.64 -5.48 -2.42
N THR A 21 -16.76 -4.51 -2.68
CA THR A 21 -15.34 -4.79 -2.99
C THR A 21 -14.63 -5.54 -1.85
N LEU A 22 -14.89 -5.16 -0.60
CA LEU A 22 -14.35 -5.85 0.58
C LEU A 22 -14.81 -7.31 0.65
N ALA A 23 -16.11 -7.57 0.41
CA ALA A 23 -16.65 -8.92 0.40
C ALA A 23 -16.02 -9.79 -0.70
N GLN A 24 -15.80 -9.24 -1.89
CA GLN A 24 -15.08 -9.93 -2.97
C GLN A 24 -13.63 -10.25 -2.57
N GLY A 25 -12.94 -9.31 -1.92
CA GLY A 25 -11.60 -9.52 -1.38
C GLY A 25 -11.56 -10.66 -0.37
N ASN A 26 -12.55 -10.74 0.52
CA ASN A 26 -12.68 -11.82 1.50
C ASN A 26 -12.96 -13.20 0.86
N THR A 27 -13.46 -13.26 -0.37
CA THR A 27 -13.65 -14.51 -1.13
C THR A 27 -12.48 -14.83 -2.07
N GLY A 28 -11.36 -14.12 -1.95
CA GLY A 28 -10.16 -14.36 -2.74
C GLY A 28 -10.16 -13.73 -4.13
N ILE A 29 -11.07 -12.77 -4.39
CA ILE A 29 -11.13 -12.02 -5.64
C ILE A 29 -10.52 -10.63 -5.38
N TYR A 30 -9.34 -10.39 -5.92
CA TYR A 30 -8.57 -9.17 -5.69
C TYR A 30 -8.64 -8.23 -6.90
N TYR A 31 -8.77 -6.94 -6.62
CA TYR A 31 -8.78 -5.88 -7.64
C TYR A 31 -7.73 -4.82 -7.32
N ASN A 32 -6.50 -5.26 -7.02
CA ASN A 32 -5.41 -4.32 -6.81
C ASN A 32 -5.19 -3.52 -8.09
N VAL A 33 -5.28 -2.21 -8.04
CA VAL A 33 -4.92 -1.38 -9.18
C VAL A 33 -3.40 -1.19 -9.16
N VAL A 34 -2.72 -1.74 -10.15
CA VAL A 34 -1.25 -1.61 -10.29
C VAL A 34 -0.96 -0.65 -11.45
N ILE A 35 -0.10 0.32 -11.21
CA ILE A 35 0.33 1.31 -12.20
C ILE A 35 1.83 1.18 -12.39
N GLY A 36 2.26 0.84 -13.60
CA GLY A 36 3.67 0.79 -13.99
C GLY A 36 4.11 2.08 -14.66
N THR A 37 5.29 2.59 -14.31
CA THR A 37 5.94 3.70 -15.01
C THR A 37 7.39 3.38 -15.30
N ARG A 38 7.87 3.80 -16.48
CA ARG A 38 9.28 3.66 -16.88
C ARG A 38 9.94 5.02 -16.78
N LEU A 39 10.97 5.10 -15.95
CA LEU A 39 11.75 6.31 -15.76
C LEU A 39 13.09 6.19 -16.49
N GLN A 40 13.49 7.26 -17.18
CA GLN A 40 14.81 7.39 -17.77
C GLN A 40 15.60 8.41 -16.98
N LEU A 41 16.82 8.05 -16.60
CA LEU A 41 17.71 8.97 -15.91
C LEU A 41 18.27 10.00 -16.88
N GLN A 42 18.30 11.26 -16.45
CA GLN A 42 19.02 12.30 -17.17
C GLN A 42 20.54 12.07 -17.05
N SER A 43 21.29 12.40 -18.11
CA SER A 43 22.66 11.95 -18.39
C SER A 43 23.73 12.25 -17.34
N ASN A 44 23.43 13.05 -16.32
CA ASN A 44 24.39 13.50 -15.31
C ASN A 44 24.08 13.00 -13.89
N LEU A 45 23.00 12.23 -13.73
CA LEU A 45 22.61 11.66 -12.44
C LEU A 45 23.09 10.22 -12.34
N LYS A 46 23.26 9.74 -11.11
CA LYS A 46 23.55 8.33 -10.82
C LYS A 46 22.30 7.69 -10.23
N TRP A 47 21.94 6.50 -10.73
CA TRP A 47 20.91 5.71 -10.08
C TRP A 47 21.36 5.31 -8.67
N PRO A 48 20.44 5.28 -7.68
CA PRO A 48 20.71 4.68 -6.39
C PRO A 48 21.19 3.23 -6.55
N GLN A 49 22.24 2.85 -5.82
CA GLN A 49 22.90 1.55 -5.97
C GLN A 49 22.36 0.48 -5.00
N ASP A 50 21.80 0.90 -3.88
CA ASP A 50 21.30 0.01 -2.85
C ASP A 50 19.90 0.43 -2.37
N ARG A 51 19.27 -0.46 -1.60
CA ARG A 51 17.92 -0.27 -1.08
C ARG A 51 17.78 0.96 -0.19
N GLY A 52 18.78 1.24 0.63
CA GLY A 52 18.77 2.41 1.51
C GLY A 52 18.71 3.70 0.69
N GLN A 53 19.55 3.81 -0.34
CA GLN A 53 19.56 4.99 -1.22
C GLN A 53 18.24 5.20 -1.96
N TRP A 54 17.61 4.13 -2.46
CA TRP A 54 16.29 4.20 -3.08
C TRP A 54 15.20 4.65 -2.11
N ILE A 55 15.19 4.10 -0.91
CA ILE A 55 14.25 4.50 0.15
C ILE A 55 14.45 5.97 0.50
N THR A 56 15.69 6.40 0.72
CA THR A 56 16.01 7.81 1.01
C THR A 56 15.58 8.75 -0.11
N LEU A 57 15.74 8.34 -1.38
CA LEU A 57 15.32 9.13 -2.53
C LEU A 57 13.80 9.32 -2.61
N ILE A 58 13.04 8.24 -2.39
CA ILE A 58 11.58 8.22 -2.63
C ILE A 58 10.78 8.66 -1.40
N SER A 59 11.29 8.42 -0.19
CA SER A 59 10.56 8.65 1.06
C SER A 59 10.03 10.08 1.24
N PRO A 60 10.79 11.16 0.94
CA PRO A 60 10.29 12.53 1.09
C PRO A 60 9.05 12.81 0.24
N ALA A 61 9.04 12.33 -1.01
CA ALA A 61 7.92 12.49 -1.92
C ALA A 61 6.68 11.70 -1.44
N LEU A 62 6.87 10.47 -0.95
CA LEU A 62 5.78 9.69 -0.37
C LEU A 62 5.23 10.31 0.92
N ALA A 63 6.11 10.78 1.80
CA ALA A 63 5.70 11.46 3.03
C ALA A 63 4.87 12.72 2.72
N TRP A 64 5.33 13.54 1.76
CA TRP A 64 4.58 14.70 1.29
C TRP A 64 3.22 14.28 0.70
N LEU A 65 3.17 13.24 -0.13
CA LEU A 65 1.93 12.76 -0.74
C LEU A 65 0.91 12.31 0.32
N VAL A 66 1.35 11.55 1.32
CA VAL A 66 0.51 11.10 2.45
C VAL A 66 -0.02 12.29 3.26
N GLN A 67 0.82 13.30 3.50
CA GLN A 67 0.41 14.53 4.19
C GLN A 67 -0.66 15.30 3.39
N GLN A 68 -0.50 15.41 2.06
CA GLN A 68 -1.44 16.11 1.18
C GLN A 68 -2.74 15.32 0.93
N ARG A 69 -2.69 13.98 1.05
CA ARG A 69 -3.82 13.08 0.80
C ARG A 69 -4.05 12.18 2.02
N PRO A 70 -4.75 12.67 3.06
CA PRO A 70 -5.02 11.90 4.29
C PRO A 70 -5.84 10.62 4.11
N SER A 71 -6.40 10.38 2.92
CA SER A 71 -7.05 9.11 2.57
C SER A 71 -6.05 7.96 2.38
N LEU A 72 -4.78 8.25 2.12
CA LEU A 72 -3.72 7.26 1.95
C LEU A 72 -3.24 6.67 3.29
N SER A 73 -3.65 7.25 4.41
CA SER A 73 -3.32 6.78 5.76
C SER A 73 -4.49 6.09 6.44
N VAL A 74 -5.35 5.43 5.66
CA VAL A 74 -6.59 4.82 6.15
C VAL A 74 -6.55 3.30 5.92
N VAL A 75 -7.01 2.56 6.93
CA VAL A 75 -7.18 1.10 6.90
C VAL A 75 -8.63 0.74 7.23
N ILE A 76 -9.02 -0.51 6.92
CA ILE A 76 -10.35 -1.03 7.28
C ILE A 76 -10.23 -1.76 8.61
N GLY A 77 -10.93 -1.28 9.63
CA GLY A 77 -11.07 -1.98 10.91
C GLY A 77 -12.35 -2.79 10.97
N GLY A 78 -12.29 -3.99 11.55
CA GLY A 78 -13.43 -4.89 11.68
C GLY A 78 -13.91 -5.37 10.31
N HIS A 79 -12.97 -5.76 9.45
CA HIS A 79 -13.22 -6.11 8.04
C HIS A 79 -14.14 -7.33 7.85
N LEU A 80 -14.28 -8.17 8.89
CA LEU A 80 -15.23 -9.30 8.94
C LEU A 80 -16.53 -8.97 9.69
N SER A 81 -16.67 -7.75 10.22
CA SER A 81 -17.87 -7.33 10.94
C SER A 81 -19.00 -6.93 10.00
N ALA A 82 -20.24 -6.89 10.50
CA ALA A 82 -21.39 -6.36 9.76
C ALA A 82 -21.27 -4.85 9.44
N HIS A 83 -20.40 -4.14 10.17
CA HIS A 83 -20.24 -2.69 10.10
C HIS A 83 -18.76 -2.30 10.04
N PRO A 84 -18.05 -2.64 8.95
CA PRO A 84 -16.65 -2.28 8.79
C PRO A 84 -16.49 -0.76 8.75
N THR A 85 -15.36 -0.29 9.27
CA THR A 85 -15.08 1.15 9.40
C THR A 85 -13.71 1.50 8.82
N PHE A 86 -13.62 2.68 8.21
CA PHE A 86 -12.34 3.27 7.88
C PHE A 86 -11.72 3.92 9.11
N ARG A 87 -10.45 3.59 9.35
CA ARG A 87 -9.69 3.98 10.52
C ARG A 87 -8.38 4.63 10.09
N ARG A 88 -7.97 5.70 10.76
CA ARG A 88 -6.73 6.40 10.41
C ARG A 88 -5.54 5.78 11.13
N LEU A 89 -4.48 5.47 10.38
CA LEU A 89 -3.19 5.10 10.94
C LEU A 89 -2.52 6.34 11.53
N PRO A 90 -2.04 6.30 12.79
CA PRO A 90 -1.29 7.41 13.38
C PRO A 90 0.11 7.54 12.79
N PHE A 91 0.67 6.42 12.31
CA PHE A 91 2.00 6.35 11.72
C PHE A 91 1.98 5.39 10.54
N ILE A 92 2.74 5.73 9.49
CA ILE A 92 2.96 4.88 8.32
C ILE A 92 4.44 4.56 8.23
N ASP A 93 4.77 3.27 8.20
CA ASP A 93 6.13 2.81 7.96
C ASP A 93 6.38 2.72 6.46
N LEU A 94 7.04 3.74 5.89
CA LEU A 94 7.36 3.78 4.46
C LEU A 94 8.28 2.62 4.02
N ASN A 95 9.06 2.02 4.93
CA ASN A 95 9.92 0.87 4.60
C ASN A 95 9.11 -0.39 4.28
N LYS A 96 7.86 -0.48 4.76
CA LYS A 96 6.93 -1.57 4.43
C LYS A 96 6.17 -1.32 3.12
N ILE A 97 6.13 -0.07 2.66
CA ILE A 97 5.47 0.32 1.40
C ILE A 97 6.45 0.20 0.23
N ILE A 98 7.72 0.55 0.44
CA ILE A 98 8.74 0.51 -0.61
C ILE A 98 9.37 -0.89 -0.70
N ARG A 99 9.06 -1.61 -1.78
CA ARG A 99 9.77 -2.83 -2.21
C ARG A 99 10.68 -2.51 -3.40
N LEU A 100 11.82 -3.18 -3.46
CA LEU A 100 12.78 -3.06 -4.55
C LEU A 100 13.04 -4.44 -5.10
N ASP A 101 12.73 -4.59 -6.38
CA ASP A 101 12.93 -5.81 -7.13
C ASP A 101 13.95 -5.56 -8.24
N SER A 102 14.87 -6.50 -8.43
CA SER A 102 15.80 -6.48 -9.56
C SER A 102 15.23 -7.38 -10.65
N ILE A 103 15.09 -6.84 -11.85
CA ILE A 103 14.65 -7.60 -13.03
C ILE A 103 15.84 -7.84 -13.96
N GLN A 104 15.89 -9.01 -14.58
CA GLN A 104 16.97 -9.37 -15.49
C GLN A 104 16.73 -8.81 -16.89
N HIS A 105 15.48 -8.86 -17.36
CA HIS A 105 15.09 -8.37 -18.67
C HIS A 105 13.95 -7.35 -18.56
N PRO A 106 13.89 -6.33 -19.43
CA PRO A 106 12.83 -5.32 -19.38
C PRO A 106 11.41 -5.90 -19.42
N GLU A 107 11.20 -6.99 -20.16
CA GLU A 107 9.92 -7.70 -20.28
C GLU A 107 9.46 -8.37 -18.97
N ASP A 108 10.37 -8.62 -18.03
CA ASP A 108 10.02 -9.21 -16.74
C ASP A 108 9.17 -8.26 -15.88
N ILE A 109 9.13 -6.95 -16.21
CA ILE A 109 8.29 -5.98 -15.50
C ILE A 109 6.80 -6.34 -15.56
N VAL A 110 6.34 -6.93 -16.67
CA VAL A 110 4.94 -7.34 -16.84
C VAL A 110 4.60 -8.43 -15.83
N LYS A 111 5.49 -9.42 -15.66
CA LYS A 111 5.32 -10.50 -14.69
C LYS A 111 5.25 -9.97 -13.25
N VAL A 112 6.08 -8.96 -12.93
CA VAL A 112 6.05 -8.32 -11.60
C VAL A 112 4.72 -7.60 -11.38
N ILE A 113 4.22 -6.85 -12.38
CA ILE A 113 2.95 -6.13 -12.30
C ILE A 113 1.77 -7.11 -12.15
N GLU A 114 1.75 -8.18 -12.94
CA GLU A 114 0.71 -9.22 -12.88
C GLU A 114 0.72 -9.95 -11.54
N ALA A 115 1.89 -10.29 -11.02
CA ALA A 115 2.04 -10.93 -9.72
C ALA A 115 1.50 -10.04 -8.59
N GLU A 116 1.76 -8.73 -8.64
CA GLU A 116 1.28 -7.76 -7.65
C GLU A 116 -0.24 -7.54 -7.75
N HIS A 117 -0.78 -7.53 -8.97
CA HIS A 117 -2.22 -7.42 -9.22
C HIS A 117 -2.99 -8.58 -8.57
N ALA A 118 -2.40 -9.78 -8.60
CA ALA A 118 -3.00 -11.00 -8.05
C ALA A 118 -2.83 -11.18 -6.53
N GLN A 119 -2.08 -10.31 -5.84
CA GLN A 119 -1.88 -10.45 -4.39
C GLN A 119 -3.13 -10.04 -3.60
N PRO A 120 -3.41 -10.72 -2.46
CA PRO A 120 -4.35 -10.19 -1.49
C PRO A 120 -3.87 -8.86 -0.93
N PHE A 121 -4.78 -7.90 -0.76
CA PHE A 121 -4.48 -6.74 0.05
C PHE A 121 -4.34 -7.18 1.52
N ALA A 122 -3.27 -6.80 2.19
CA ALA A 122 -3.02 -7.17 3.58
C ALA A 122 -3.92 -6.36 4.54
N ILE A 123 -5.22 -6.68 4.59
CA ILE A 123 -6.21 -6.01 5.43
C ILE A 123 -5.99 -6.32 6.93
N THR A 124 -5.36 -7.46 7.22
CA THR A 124 -5.24 -8.05 8.57
C THR A 124 -4.09 -7.51 9.43
N ASN A 125 -3.16 -6.72 8.89
CA ASN A 125 -1.95 -6.33 9.62
C ASN A 125 -2.11 -5.13 10.58
N HIS A 126 -3.35 -4.69 10.84
CA HIS A 126 -3.63 -3.45 11.55
C HIS A 126 -4.72 -3.58 12.65
N GLU A 127 -5.10 -4.81 13.00
CA GLU A 127 -5.97 -5.14 14.16
C GLU A 127 -5.15 -5.52 15.40
#